data_AF-A0A351I573-F1
#
_entry.id   AF-A0A351I573-F1
#
_cell.length_a   1.000
_cell.length_b   1.000
_cell.length_c   1.000
_cell.angle_alpha   90.00
_cell.angle_beta   90.00
_cell.angle_gamma   90.00
#
_symmetry.space_group_name_H-M   'P 1'
#
loop_
_entity.id
_entity.type
_entity.pdbx_description
1 polymer ?
#
loop_
_entity_poly.entity_id
_entity_poly.type
_entity_poly.pdbx_seq_one_letter_code
_entity_poly.pdbx_strand_id
1 'polypeptide(L)'
;MALGQGAGCSPFCGCASKQIAELIGDELRERFPEIKRAAGAAAFPAAAVLEAWGAKGRALPPASSTPRRVPEDSPEAIGTRVFNVALSPRCYRLKPDAVGAHAPPRAGLYEFVVFDEKKNPEILFVGLSWPRTIQDALREHLDGRLEPSSTRLLAYRPDVYFDFVEETDARSAEDYQDLAAALVSRHGPRFNEAPAPMSGRFARVAVAEG
;
A
#
# COMPACT_ATOMS: atom_id res chain seq x y z
N MET A 1 53.64 15.92 -11.12
CA MET A 1 53.47 14.45 -11.27
C MET A 1 53.04 13.94 -9.91
N ALA A 2 51.96 13.18 -9.68
CA ALA A 2 51.01 12.52 -10.56
C ALA A 2 49.63 12.51 -9.87
N LEU A 3 48.56 12.67 -10.66
CA LEU A 3 47.17 12.42 -10.24
C LEU A 3 46.93 10.90 -10.36
N GLY A 4 46.63 10.25 -9.23
CA GLY A 4 46.25 8.83 -9.19
C GLY A 4 44.75 8.67 -9.47
N GLN A 5 44.43 8.14 -10.64
CA GLN A 5 43.08 7.75 -11.06
C GLN A 5 42.59 6.56 -10.21
N GLY A 6 41.59 6.79 -9.36
CA GLY A 6 40.76 5.74 -8.76
C GLY A 6 39.42 5.70 -9.47
N ALA A 7 39.26 4.77 -10.41
CA ALA A 7 37.98 4.51 -11.08
C ALA A 7 36.94 4.05 -10.04
N GLY A 8 35.99 4.93 -9.70
CA GLY A 8 34.85 4.57 -8.88
C GLY A 8 33.91 3.67 -9.69
N CYS A 9 33.89 2.38 -9.35
CA CYS A 9 32.98 1.40 -9.94
C CYS A 9 31.52 1.87 -9.80
N SER A 10 30.79 1.83 -10.91
CA SER A 10 29.34 2.02 -10.96
C SER A 10 28.64 1.11 -9.93
N PRO A 11 27.57 1.58 -9.25
CA PRO A 11 26.77 0.75 -8.33
C PRO A 11 26.10 -0.46 -9.01
N PHE A 12 26.22 -0.58 -10.34
CA PHE A 12 25.77 -1.73 -11.13
C PHE A 12 26.89 -2.71 -11.51
N CYS A 13 28.08 -2.62 -10.90
CA CYS A 13 29.09 -3.65 -11.11
C CYS A 13 28.63 -4.97 -10.46
N GLY A 14 28.82 -6.09 -11.14
CA GLY A 14 28.35 -7.41 -10.66
C GLY A 14 28.90 -7.83 -9.28
N CYS A 15 29.95 -7.15 -8.78
CA CYS A 15 30.45 -7.32 -7.42
C CYS A 15 29.48 -6.75 -6.36
N ALA A 16 28.86 -5.59 -6.61
CA ALA A 16 27.90 -4.98 -5.69
C ALA A 16 26.60 -5.80 -5.59
N SER A 17 26.13 -6.34 -6.72
CA SER A 17 24.96 -7.23 -6.75
C SER A 17 25.19 -8.52 -5.96
N LYS A 18 26.42 -9.05 -5.97
CA LYS A 18 26.78 -10.24 -5.20
C LYS A 18 26.78 -9.97 -3.69
N GLN A 19 27.30 -8.83 -3.26
CA GLN A 19 27.27 -8.42 -1.85
C GLN A 19 25.85 -8.19 -1.32
N ILE A 20 24.97 -7.59 -2.13
CA ILE A 20 23.57 -7.39 -1.76
C ILE A 20 22.83 -8.73 -1.64
N ALA A 21 23.08 -9.67 -2.56
CA ALA A 21 22.49 -11.00 -2.50
C ALA A 21 22.95 -11.80 -1.27
N GLU A 22 24.22 -11.66 -0.87
CA GLU A 22 24.76 -12.27 0.35
C GLU A 22 24.13 -11.67 1.62
N LEU A 23 24.01 -10.33 1.70
CA LEU A 23 23.35 -9.63 2.81
C LEU A 23 21.87 -10.02 2.98
N ILE A 24 21.11 -10.05 1.88
CA ILE A 24 19.70 -10.48 1.89
C ILE A 24 19.61 -11.95 2.29
N GLY A 25 20.53 -12.80 1.79
CA GLY A 25 20.56 -14.22 2.11
C GLY A 25 20.82 -14.51 3.59
N ASP A 26 21.69 -13.72 4.23
CA ASP A 26 22.00 -13.86 5.64
C ASP A 26 20.87 -13.31 6.54
N GLU A 27 20.28 -12.17 6.18
CA GLU A 27 19.14 -11.59 6.92
C GLU A 27 17.90 -12.49 6.86
N LEU A 28 17.64 -13.10 5.70
CA LEU A 28 16.55 -14.07 5.55
C LEU A 28 16.79 -15.36 6.36
N ARG A 29 18.05 -15.80 6.51
CA ARG A 29 18.39 -16.97 7.34
C ARG A 29 18.17 -16.72 8.83
N GLU A 30 18.47 -15.51 9.29
CA GLU A 30 18.31 -15.14 10.70
C GLU A 30 16.84 -14.97 11.08
N ARG A 31 16.05 -14.41 10.15
CA ARG A 31 14.68 -13.97 10.41
C ARG A 31 13.61 -15.04 10.16
N PHE A 32 13.93 -16.11 9.44
CA PHE A 32 12.99 -17.19 9.06
C PHE A 32 13.57 -18.61 9.20
N PRO A 33 13.84 -19.08 10.43
CA PRO A 33 14.41 -20.41 10.67
C PRO A 33 13.48 -21.56 10.25
N GLU A 34 12.17 -21.33 10.09
CA GLU A 34 11.22 -22.35 9.58
C GLU A 34 11.46 -22.74 8.11
N ILE A 35 12.07 -21.87 7.28
CA ILE A 35 12.36 -22.18 5.87
C ILE A 35 13.35 -23.36 5.75
N LYS A 36 14.19 -23.59 6.77
CA LYS A 36 15.07 -24.78 6.85
C LYS A 36 14.31 -26.10 6.87
N ARG A 37 13.07 -26.15 7.37
CA ARG A 37 12.30 -27.42 7.44
C ARG A 37 11.64 -27.78 6.10
N ALA A 38 11.35 -26.79 5.25
CA ALA A 38 10.80 -27.04 3.91
C ALA A 38 11.89 -27.36 2.86
N ALA A 39 13.11 -26.84 3.06
CA ALA A 39 14.25 -27.11 2.20
C ALA A 39 15.28 -28.00 2.94
N GLY A 40 14.95 -29.28 3.09
CA GLY A 40 15.91 -30.27 3.54
C GLY A 40 17.13 -30.32 2.63
N ALA A 41 18.28 -29.90 3.16
CA ALA A 41 19.63 -30.38 2.84
C ALA A 41 20.02 -30.57 1.35
N ALA A 42 19.76 -29.59 0.47
CA ALA A 42 20.45 -29.53 -0.82
C ALA A 42 20.95 -28.10 -1.06
N ALA A 43 22.27 -27.92 -1.03
CA ALA A 43 22.90 -26.71 -1.52
C ALA A 43 22.52 -26.56 -3.00
N PHE A 44 21.71 -25.55 -3.33
CA PHE A 44 21.40 -25.23 -4.72
C PHE A 44 22.64 -24.59 -5.34
N PRO A 45 23.35 -25.25 -6.27
CA PRO A 45 24.47 -24.60 -6.94
C PRO A 45 23.89 -23.46 -7.78
N ALA A 46 24.40 -22.24 -7.57
CA ALA A 46 23.96 -21.04 -8.29
C ALA A 46 23.99 -21.20 -9.81
N ALA A 47 24.84 -22.09 -10.32
CA ALA A 47 24.89 -22.48 -11.73
C ALA A 47 23.61 -23.16 -12.24
N ALA A 48 22.94 -23.98 -11.41
CA ALA A 48 21.70 -24.66 -11.80
C ALA A 48 20.51 -23.69 -11.90
N VAL A 49 20.50 -22.63 -11.07
CA VAL A 49 19.47 -21.58 -11.12
C VAL A 49 19.64 -20.71 -12.38
N LEU A 50 20.88 -20.40 -12.74
CA LEU A 50 21.19 -19.63 -13.96
C LEU A 50 20.91 -20.43 -15.25
N GLU A 51 21.23 -21.73 -15.28
CA GLU A 51 20.85 -22.63 -16.39
C GLU A 51 19.32 -22.73 -16.55
N ALA A 52 18.58 -22.85 -15.44
CA ALA A 52 17.11 -22.92 -15.47
C ALA A 52 16.46 -21.61 -15.96
N TRP A 53 17.12 -20.47 -15.77
CA TRP A 53 16.66 -19.17 -16.30
C TRP A 53 17.11 -18.89 -17.73
N GLY A 54 18.32 -19.33 -18.12
CA GLY A 54 18.84 -19.17 -19.48
C GLY A 54 18.20 -20.10 -20.52
N ALA A 55 17.73 -21.28 -20.11
CA ALA A 55 17.18 -22.28 -21.03
C ALA A 55 15.70 -22.08 -21.42
N LYS A 56 14.96 -21.16 -20.79
CA LYS A 56 13.53 -20.90 -21.11
C LYS A 56 13.32 -19.94 -22.29
N GLY A 57 14.14 -20.08 -23.33
CA GLY A 57 14.00 -19.35 -24.59
C GLY A 57 13.34 -20.14 -25.73
N ARG A 58 13.21 -21.47 -25.67
CA ARG A 58 12.67 -22.26 -26.81
C ARG A 58 11.87 -23.50 -26.38
N ALA A 59 10.73 -23.63 -27.04
CA ALA A 59 9.78 -24.76 -27.10
C ALA A 59 8.89 -25.01 -25.85
N LEU A 60 7.63 -24.59 -25.94
CA LEU A 60 6.53 -25.15 -25.16
C LEU A 60 6.31 -26.63 -25.56
N PRO A 61 6.17 -27.56 -24.61
CA PRO A 61 5.64 -28.89 -24.92
C PRO A 61 4.14 -28.80 -25.25
N PRO A 62 3.60 -29.68 -26.12
CA PRO A 62 2.17 -29.68 -26.43
C PRO A 62 1.36 -30.06 -25.19
N ALA A 63 0.18 -29.45 -25.08
CA ALA A 63 -0.74 -29.58 -23.96
C ALA A 63 -1.10 -31.05 -23.68
N SER A 64 -0.56 -31.61 -22.60
CA SER A 64 -1.09 -32.82 -21.97
C SER A 64 -2.27 -32.42 -21.07
N SER A 65 -3.46 -32.91 -21.43
CA SER A 65 -4.72 -32.77 -20.71
C SER A 65 -4.68 -33.50 -19.36
N THR A 66 -4.07 -32.88 -18.37
CA THR A 66 -4.29 -33.22 -16.97
C THR A 66 -4.65 -31.92 -16.27
N PRO A 67 -5.85 -31.80 -15.67
CA PRO A 67 -6.21 -30.59 -14.95
C PRO A 67 -5.22 -30.42 -13.80
N ARG A 68 -4.36 -29.42 -13.93
CA ARG A 68 -3.46 -28.98 -12.88
C ARG A 68 -4.37 -28.46 -11.77
N ARG A 69 -4.56 -29.24 -10.70
CA ARG A 69 -5.15 -28.70 -9.47
C ARG A 69 -4.23 -27.58 -9.00
N VAL A 70 -4.71 -26.35 -9.16
CA VAL A 70 -4.22 -25.21 -8.40
C VAL A 70 -4.41 -25.60 -6.93
N PRO A 71 -3.44 -25.40 -6.03
CA PRO A 71 -3.72 -25.46 -4.60
C PRO A 71 -4.82 -24.43 -4.30
N GLU A 72 -6.03 -24.94 -4.03
CA GLU A 72 -7.27 -24.19 -3.73
C GLU A 72 -7.27 -23.58 -2.32
N ASP A 73 -6.10 -23.22 -1.78
CA ASP A 73 -5.98 -22.63 -0.43
C ASP A 73 -6.01 -21.10 -0.45
N SER A 74 -6.65 -20.50 -1.47
CA SER A 74 -7.11 -19.11 -1.32
C SER A 74 -8.44 -19.19 -0.56
N PRO A 75 -8.55 -18.64 0.67
CA PRO A 75 -9.82 -18.68 1.38
C PRO A 75 -10.88 -17.99 0.51
N GLU A 76 -11.93 -18.72 0.14
CA GLU A 76 -13.06 -18.13 -0.57
C GLU A 76 -13.58 -16.94 0.25
N ALA A 77 -13.67 -15.78 -0.39
CA ALA A 77 -14.05 -14.55 0.26
C ALA A 77 -15.44 -14.69 0.90
N ILE A 78 -15.55 -14.42 2.20
CA ILE A 78 -16.75 -14.68 2.99
C ILE A 78 -17.78 -13.57 2.75
N GLY A 79 -18.89 -13.89 2.08
CA GLY A 79 -20.13 -13.09 2.10
C GLY A 79 -19.97 -11.57 1.90
N THR A 80 -20.89 -10.81 2.51
CA THR A 80 -20.87 -9.34 2.52
C THR A 80 -20.58 -8.84 3.93
N ARG A 81 -19.62 -7.92 4.06
CA ARG A 81 -19.34 -7.20 5.31
C ARG A 81 -19.85 -5.76 5.21
N VAL A 82 -20.54 -5.30 6.25
CA VAL A 82 -20.91 -3.89 6.41
C VAL A 82 -20.13 -3.31 7.58
N PHE A 83 -19.40 -2.23 7.35
CA PHE A 83 -18.74 -1.45 8.38
C PHE A 83 -19.62 -0.27 8.77
N ASN A 84 -19.75 -0.05 10.08
CA ASN A 84 -20.39 1.14 10.61
C ASN A 84 -19.31 2.21 10.77
N VAL A 85 -19.60 3.42 10.29
CA VAL A 85 -18.66 4.53 10.28
C VAL A 85 -19.38 5.79 10.72
N ALA A 86 -18.78 6.52 11.66
CA ALA A 86 -19.11 7.90 11.96
C ALA A 86 -17.92 8.78 11.56
N LEU A 87 -18.16 9.75 10.67
CA LEU A 87 -17.16 10.76 10.33
C LEU A 87 -17.04 11.80 11.45
N SER A 88 -16.01 12.63 11.36
CA SER A 88 -15.81 13.70 12.33
C SER A 88 -17.00 14.68 12.29
N PRO A 89 -17.31 15.38 13.41
CA PRO A 89 -18.50 16.24 13.47
C PRO A 89 -18.42 17.47 12.54
N ARG A 90 -17.22 17.78 12.01
CA ARG A 90 -16.94 18.93 11.16
C ARG A 90 -15.74 18.64 10.28
N CYS A 91 -15.76 19.08 9.02
CA CYS A 91 -14.55 19.11 8.20
C CYS A 91 -13.68 20.32 8.57
N TYR A 92 -12.35 20.15 8.53
CA TYR A 92 -11.37 21.17 8.91
C TYR A 92 -10.53 21.59 7.70
N ARG A 93 -10.20 22.87 7.57
CA ARG A 93 -9.40 23.33 6.42
C ARG A 93 -8.02 22.66 6.42
N LEU A 94 -7.54 22.23 5.25
CA LEU A 94 -6.20 21.66 5.09
C LEU A 94 -5.12 22.75 5.21
N LYS A 95 -4.67 22.99 6.44
CA LYS A 95 -3.60 23.94 6.78
C LYS A 95 -2.89 23.51 8.08
N PRO A 96 -1.63 23.92 8.31
CA PRO A 96 -0.81 23.40 9.41
C PRO A 96 -1.42 23.54 10.81
N ASP A 97 -2.02 24.68 11.11
CA ASP A 97 -2.67 24.96 12.40
C ASP A 97 -3.89 24.07 12.64
N ALA A 98 -4.73 23.88 11.62
CA ALA A 98 -5.91 23.03 11.72
C ALA A 98 -5.55 21.54 11.88
N VAL A 99 -4.52 21.06 11.16
CA VAL A 99 -4.01 19.69 11.33
C VAL A 99 -3.46 19.50 12.75
N GLY A 100 -2.74 20.49 13.27
CA GLY A 100 -2.23 20.45 14.65
C GLY A 100 -3.35 20.40 15.71
N ALA A 101 -4.43 21.15 15.51
CA ALA A 101 -5.50 21.30 16.49
C ALA A 101 -6.58 20.22 16.44
N HIS A 102 -6.82 19.63 15.25
CA HIS A 102 -8.02 18.82 15.02
C HIS A 102 -7.76 17.42 14.47
N ALA A 103 -6.62 17.16 13.82
CA ALA A 103 -6.34 15.82 13.34
C ALA A 103 -5.98 14.89 14.50
N PRO A 104 -6.58 13.69 14.57
CA PRO A 104 -6.37 12.81 15.70
C PRO A 104 -4.98 12.14 15.62
N PRO A 105 -4.24 12.02 16.76
CA PRO A 105 -2.92 11.39 16.81
C PRO A 105 -3.05 9.85 16.91
N ARG A 106 -3.87 9.25 16.04
CA ARG A 106 -4.09 7.79 15.96
C ARG A 106 -4.14 7.33 14.51
N ALA A 107 -3.95 6.03 14.30
CA ALA A 107 -4.16 5.41 13.00
C ALA A 107 -5.65 5.42 12.61
N GLY A 108 -5.94 5.36 11.31
CA GLY A 108 -7.30 5.35 10.80
C GLY A 108 -7.42 5.90 9.38
N LEU A 109 -8.64 6.27 9.01
CA LEU A 109 -8.99 6.78 7.70
C LEU A 109 -9.25 8.28 7.74
N TYR A 110 -8.88 8.97 6.66
CA TYR A 110 -9.15 10.38 6.45
C TYR A 110 -9.52 10.63 5.00
N GLU A 111 -10.18 11.76 4.77
CA GLU A 111 -10.64 12.16 3.45
C GLU A 111 -10.22 13.59 3.17
N PHE A 112 -9.88 13.90 1.92
CA PHE A 112 -9.83 15.28 1.45
C PHE A 112 -11.14 15.63 0.76
N VAL A 113 -11.73 16.75 1.16
CA VAL A 113 -13.05 17.19 0.74
C VAL A 113 -12.99 18.62 0.23
N VAL A 114 -13.75 18.88 -0.82
CA VAL A 114 -14.12 20.25 -1.22
C VAL A 114 -15.63 20.36 -1.27
N PHE A 115 -16.12 21.59 -1.23
CA PHE A 115 -17.55 21.85 -1.36
C PHE A 115 -17.82 22.61 -2.66
N ASP A 116 -18.83 22.19 -3.41
CA ASP A 116 -19.31 22.95 -4.57
C ASP A 116 -20.02 24.25 -4.13
N GLU A 117 -20.50 25.03 -5.10
CA GLU A 117 -21.23 26.28 -4.85
C GLU A 117 -22.52 26.06 -4.03
N LYS A 118 -23.10 24.86 -4.10
CA LYS A 118 -24.31 24.44 -3.39
C LYS A 118 -24.02 23.80 -2.03
N LYS A 119 -22.75 23.77 -1.61
CA LYS A 119 -22.28 23.13 -0.37
C LYS A 119 -22.42 21.60 -0.36
N ASN A 120 -22.47 20.96 -1.52
CA ASN A 120 -22.36 19.51 -1.60
C ASN A 120 -20.88 19.11 -1.50
N PRO A 121 -20.55 18.05 -0.73
CA PRO A 121 -19.20 17.55 -0.63
C PRO A 121 -18.78 16.80 -1.91
N GLU A 122 -17.54 17.02 -2.33
CA GLU A 122 -16.82 16.23 -3.33
C GLU A 122 -15.59 15.65 -2.65
N ILE A 123 -15.54 14.32 -2.52
CA ILE A 123 -14.39 13.62 -1.97
C ILE A 123 -13.29 13.57 -3.03
N LEU A 124 -12.16 14.19 -2.73
CA LEU A 124 -10.98 14.24 -3.60
C LEU A 124 -10.07 13.04 -3.42
N PHE A 125 -9.96 12.54 -2.19
CA PHE A 125 -9.06 11.47 -1.81
C PHE A 125 -9.55 10.79 -0.54
N VAL A 126 -9.34 9.47 -0.45
CA VAL A 126 -9.47 8.69 0.78
C VAL A 126 -8.08 8.11 1.10
N GLY A 127 -7.60 8.40 2.30
CA GLY A 127 -6.30 7.97 2.79
C GLY A 127 -6.42 7.02 3.97
N LEU A 128 -5.68 5.92 3.91
CA LEU A 128 -5.43 5.04 5.05
C LEU A 128 -4.10 5.42 5.70
N SER A 129 -4.14 5.63 7.02
CA SER A 129 -2.98 5.88 7.84
C SER A 129 -2.78 4.72 8.80
N TRP A 130 -1.91 3.78 8.44
CA TRP A 130 -1.50 2.65 9.27
C TRP A 130 -0.08 2.19 8.88
N PRO A 131 0.84 1.94 9.82
CA PRO A 131 0.71 2.10 11.28
C PRO A 131 0.88 3.56 11.76
N ARG A 132 1.11 4.53 10.85
CA ARG A 132 1.29 5.96 11.20
C ARG A 132 -0.04 6.64 11.61
N THR A 133 0.04 7.80 12.26
CA THR A 133 -1.17 8.55 12.66
C THR A 133 -1.77 9.37 11.51
N ILE A 134 -3.08 9.61 11.55
CA ILE A 134 -3.77 10.51 10.61
C ILE A 134 -3.10 11.89 10.62
N GLN A 135 -2.77 12.41 11.80
CA GLN A 135 -2.07 13.68 11.94
C GLN A 135 -0.72 13.70 11.18
N ASP A 136 0.08 12.63 11.27
CA ASP A 136 1.36 12.55 10.56
C ASP A 136 1.15 12.45 9.05
N ALA A 137 0.19 11.65 8.58
CA ALA A 137 -0.14 11.55 7.16
C ALA A 137 -0.57 12.91 6.58
N LEU A 138 -1.42 13.66 7.30
CA LEU A 138 -1.86 14.99 6.88
C LEU A 138 -0.70 16.00 6.84
N ARG A 139 0.24 15.93 7.80
CA ARG A 139 1.48 16.74 7.76
C ARG A 139 2.33 16.37 6.56
N GLU A 140 2.49 15.09 6.26
CA GLU A 140 3.25 14.63 5.08
C GLU A 140 2.63 15.13 3.77
N HIS A 141 1.31 15.16 3.66
CA HIS A 141 0.63 15.80 2.51
C HIS A 141 0.92 17.30 2.44
N LEU A 142 0.85 18.01 3.57
CA LEU A 142 1.19 19.44 3.66
C LEU A 142 2.64 19.71 3.23
N ASP A 143 3.57 18.87 3.66
CA ASP A 143 5.00 18.96 3.35
C ASP A 143 5.34 18.48 1.92
N GLY A 144 4.38 17.92 1.18
CA GLY A 144 4.60 17.32 -0.14
C GLY A 144 5.38 15.99 -0.12
N ARG A 145 5.45 15.33 1.03
CA ARG A 145 6.10 14.02 1.22
C ARG A 145 5.15 12.84 0.93
N LEU A 146 3.84 13.10 0.85
CA LEU A 146 2.82 12.11 0.53
C LEU A 146 1.89 12.62 -0.57
N GLU A 147 1.52 11.73 -1.50
CA GLU A 147 0.59 12.03 -2.59
C GLU A 147 -0.86 11.64 -2.22
N PRO A 148 -1.88 12.45 -2.56
CA PRO A 148 -1.76 13.73 -3.28
C PRO A 148 -1.16 14.84 -2.41
N SER A 149 -0.15 15.54 -2.90
CA SER A 149 0.46 16.64 -2.15
C SER A 149 -0.49 17.83 -1.99
N SER A 150 -0.31 18.62 -0.93
CA SER A 150 -1.11 19.83 -0.69
C SER A 150 -1.06 20.80 -1.87
N THR A 151 0.11 20.97 -2.49
CA THR A 151 0.27 21.75 -3.73
C THR A 151 -0.66 21.26 -4.84
N ARG A 152 -0.74 19.94 -5.06
CA ARG A 152 -1.59 19.34 -6.08
C ARG A 152 -3.08 19.50 -5.77
N LEU A 153 -3.47 19.30 -4.51
CA LEU A 153 -4.84 19.46 -4.04
C LEU A 153 -5.29 20.93 -4.17
N LEU A 154 -4.46 21.87 -3.72
CA LEU A 154 -4.77 23.30 -3.73
C LEU A 154 -4.75 23.91 -5.13
N ALA A 155 -3.95 23.35 -6.04
CA ALA A 155 -3.99 23.71 -7.47
C ALA A 155 -5.31 23.29 -8.13
N TYR A 156 -5.96 22.22 -7.65
CA TYR A 156 -7.29 21.83 -8.12
C TYR A 156 -8.39 22.74 -7.54
N ARG A 157 -8.39 22.95 -6.21
CA ARG A 157 -9.32 23.85 -5.52
C ARG A 157 -8.61 24.53 -4.33
N PRO A 158 -8.75 25.85 -4.13
CA PRO A 158 -8.06 26.56 -3.05
C PRO A 158 -8.60 26.26 -1.63
N ASP A 159 -9.82 25.75 -1.54
CA ASP A 159 -10.52 25.49 -0.28
C ASP A 159 -10.72 23.98 -0.07
N VAL A 160 -9.60 23.29 0.21
CA VAL A 160 -9.59 21.87 0.58
C VAL A 160 -9.71 21.73 2.08
N TYR A 161 -10.51 20.77 2.49
CA TYR A 161 -10.75 20.37 3.87
C TYR A 161 -10.29 18.92 4.05
N PHE A 162 -10.04 18.53 5.29
CA PHE A 162 -9.93 17.14 5.69
C PHE A 162 -11.07 16.75 6.62
N ASP A 163 -11.51 15.51 6.47
CA ASP A 163 -12.40 14.79 7.38
C ASP A 163 -11.71 13.49 7.80
N PHE A 164 -12.21 12.83 8.83
CA PHE A 164 -11.69 11.56 9.29
C PHE A 164 -12.76 10.69 9.92
N VAL A 165 -12.53 9.38 9.88
CA VAL A 165 -13.39 8.42 10.57
C VAL A 165 -13.15 8.53 12.07
N GLU A 166 -14.14 9.07 12.78
CA GLU A 166 -14.09 9.21 14.23
C GLU A 166 -14.36 7.88 14.92
N GLU A 167 -15.42 7.19 14.51
CA GLU A 167 -15.79 5.89 15.08
C GLU A 167 -15.99 4.84 13.98
N THR A 168 -15.55 3.61 14.25
CA THR A 168 -15.83 2.46 13.38
C THR A 168 -15.77 1.14 14.15
N ASP A 169 -16.46 0.13 13.62
CA ASP A 169 -16.38 -1.25 14.09
C ASP A 169 -15.24 -2.06 13.45
N ALA A 170 -14.38 -1.45 12.61
CA ALA A 170 -13.13 -2.05 12.16
C ALA A 170 -12.17 -2.34 13.33
N ARG A 171 -11.53 -3.52 13.33
CA ARG A 171 -10.68 -4.00 14.43
C ARG A 171 -9.26 -4.39 14.02
N SER A 172 -9.01 -4.61 12.73
CA SER A 172 -7.68 -4.99 12.22
C SER A 172 -7.21 -4.11 11.06
N ALA A 173 -5.93 -4.22 10.70
CA ALA A 173 -5.38 -3.50 9.55
C ALA A 173 -6.11 -3.88 8.25
N GLU A 174 -6.46 -5.17 8.10
CA GLU A 174 -7.23 -5.69 6.98
C GLU A 174 -8.66 -5.12 6.95
N ASP A 175 -9.30 -4.90 8.10
CA ASP A 175 -10.62 -4.24 8.16
C ASP A 175 -10.53 -2.80 7.66
N TYR A 176 -9.52 -2.05 8.12
CA TYR A 176 -9.29 -0.68 7.65
C TYR A 176 -8.95 -0.61 6.16
N GLN A 177 -8.21 -1.59 5.65
CA GLN A 177 -7.92 -1.73 4.23
C GLN A 177 -9.19 -1.97 3.42
N ASP A 178 -10.05 -2.91 3.85
CA ASP A 178 -11.33 -3.20 3.22
C ASP A 178 -12.28 -1.99 3.25
N LEU A 179 -12.32 -1.28 4.39
CA LEU A 179 -13.11 -0.07 4.55
C LEU A 179 -12.61 1.07 3.64
N ALA A 180 -11.29 1.28 3.54
CA ALA A 180 -10.71 2.25 2.63
C ALA A 180 -11.13 1.96 1.18
N ALA A 181 -11.05 0.68 0.78
CA ALA A 181 -11.41 0.27 -0.56
C ALA A 181 -12.90 0.46 -0.86
N ALA A 182 -13.77 0.23 0.14
CA ALA A 182 -15.20 0.49 0.02
C ALA A 182 -15.51 1.99 -0.15
N LEU A 183 -14.86 2.87 0.62
CA LEU A 183 -15.02 4.32 0.50
C LEU A 183 -14.52 4.85 -0.86
N VAL A 184 -13.34 4.40 -1.30
CA VAL A 184 -12.82 4.74 -2.64
C VAL A 184 -13.78 4.27 -3.75
N SER A 185 -14.29 3.04 -3.65
CA SER A 185 -15.24 2.52 -4.63
C SER A 185 -16.57 3.28 -4.63
N ARG A 186 -17.04 3.72 -3.46
CA ARG A 186 -18.29 4.47 -3.30
C ARG A 186 -18.21 5.88 -3.86
N HIS A 187 -17.11 6.58 -3.62
CA HIS A 187 -16.97 8.00 -3.97
C HIS A 187 -16.27 8.24 -5.31
N GLY A 188 -15.51 7.28 -5.82
CA GLY A 188 -14.68 7.46 -7.03
C GLY A 188 -13.74 8.67 -6.96
N PRO A 189 -13.01 8.88 -5.84
CA PRO A 189 -12.24 10.11 -5.62
C PRO A 189 -11.12 10.28 -6.64
N ARG A 190 -11.00 11.50 -7.17
CA ARG A 190 -10.10 11.84 -8.28
C ARG A 190 -8.64 11.47 -8.05
N PHE A 191 -8.15 11.59 -6.81
CA PHE A 191 -6.74 11.41 -6.49
C PHE A 191 -6.40 10.01 -5.96
N ASN A 192 -7.36 9.07 -5.92
CA ASN A 192 -7.06 7.65 -5.76
C ASN A 192 -6.93 7.00 -7.15
N GLU A 193 -5.78 7.19 -7.79
CA GLU A 193 -5.54 6.77 -9.19
C GLU A 193 -5.50 5.24 -9.39
N ALA A 194 -5.08 4.51 -8.35
CA ALA A 194 -5.08 3.06 -8.34
C ALA A 194 -6.26 2.54 -7.51
N PRO A 195 -6.82 1.37 -7.87
CA PRO A 195 -7.77 0.68 -7.01
C PRO A 195 -7.16 0.50 -5.62
N ALA A 196 -7.90 0.93 -4.59
CA ALA A 196 -7.49 0.70 -3.22
C ALA A 196 -7.40 -0.82 -2.98
N PRO A 197 -6.30 -1.31 -2.42
CA PRO A 197 -6.10 -2.74 -2.24
C PRO A 197 -7.15 -3.26 -1.26
N MET A 198 -7.77 -4.40 -1.58
CA MET A 198 -8.67 -5.11 -0.68
C MET A 198 -7.93 -6.25 0.03
N SER A 199 -8.37 -6.64 1.23
CA SER A 199 -7.78 -7.77 1.95
C SER A 199 -8.11 -9.13 1.33
N GLY A 200 -9.22 -9.19 0.57
CA GLY A 200 -9.72 -10.42 -0.04
C GLY A 200 -10.53 -11.31 0.91
N ARG A 201 -10.72 -10.92 2.18
CA ARG A 201 -11.47 -11.72 3.17
C ARG A 201 -12.98 -11.73 2.93
N PHE A 202 -13.53 -10.71 2.30
CA PHE A 202 -14.96 -10.56 2.04
C PHE A 202 -15.24 -10.41 0.55
N ALA A 203 -16.30 -11.06 0.05
CA ALA A 203 -16.66 -10.97 -1.36
C ALA A 203 -17.22 -9.59 -1.73
N ARG A 204 -17.89 -8.95 -0.76
CA ARG A 204 -18.37 -7.56 -0.86
C ARG A 204 -18.18 -6.83 0.45
N VAL A 205 -17.88 -5.54 0.35
CA VAL A 205 -17.76 -4.63 1.48
C VAL A 205 -18.67 -3.43 1.23
N ALA A 206 -19.44 -3.04 2.23
CA ALA A 206 -20.30 -1.86 2.21
C ALA A 206 -20.06 -1.01 3.47
N VAL A 207 -20.46 0.26 3.38
CA VAL A 207 -20.34 1.24 4.47
C VAL A 207 -21.73 1.74 4.84
N ALA A 208 -22.04 1.71 6.13
CA ALA A 208 -23.19 2.37 6.72
C ALA A 208 -22.71 3.59 7.51
N GLU A 209 -23.13 4.79 7.08
CA GLU A 209 -22.87 6.04 7.78
C GLU A 209 -23.91 6.21 8.90
N GLY A 210 -23.42 6.46 10.12
CA GLY A 210 -24.21 6.67 11.33
C GLY A 210 -24.11 8.09 11.86
#